data_AF-A0A8I1HU20-F1
#
_entry.id   AF-A0A8I1HU20-F1
#
_cell.length_a   1.000
_cell.length_b   1.000
_cell.length_c   1.000
_cell.angle_alpha   90.00
_cell.angle_beta   90.00
_cell.angle_gamma   90.00
#
_symmetry.space_group_name_H-M   'P 1'
#
loop_
_entity.id
_entity.type
_entity.pdbx_description
1 polymer ?
#
loop_
_entity_poly.entity_id
_entity_poly.type
_entity_poly.pdbx_seq_one_letter_code
_entity_poly.pdbx_strand_id
1 'polypeptide(L)'
;MEVSADLSVLIEPKKWEKSLEALPEALRARGFEPLSIFALQVAEECTESSPLAQEYRFRFGQWPQGIPVWRLIVNGKTTQPLATVASLVADCLPPAASWVGSAEIGFTEMGLGAPAVWRADSGL
;
A
#
# COMPACT_ATOMS: atom_id res chain seq x y z
N MET A 1 6.11 12.86 13.15
CA MET A 1 4.69 13.11 12.81
C MET A 1 4.02 11.75 12.67
N GLU A 2 2.85 11.57 13.25
CA GLU A 2 2.02 10.38 13.04
C GLU A 2 1.20 10.57 11.76
N VAL A 3 1.22 9.57 10.88
CA VAL A 3 0.61 9.62 9.56
C VAL A 3 -0.01 8.28 9.18
N SER A 4 -0.95 8.35 8.26
CA SER A 4 -1.57 7.20 7.61
C SER A 4 -1.45 7.38 6.10
N ALA A 5 -0.92 6.37 5.41
CA ALA A 5 -0.97 6.26 3.95
C ALA A 5 -2.05 5.27 3.55
N ASP A 6 -2.93 5.65 2.63
CA ASP A 6 -4.01 4.80 2.12
C ASP A 6 -3.92 4.71 0.59
N LEU A 7 -3.57 3.52 0.11
CA LEU A 7 -3.27 3.25 -1.29
C LEU A 7 -4.20 2.17 -1.84
N SER A 8 -4.74 2.40 -3.03
CA SER A 8 -5.22 1.33 -3.90
C SER A 8 -4.07 0.85 -4.78
N VAL A 9 -3.76 -0.44 -4.73
CA VAL A 9 -2.59 -1.06 -5.35
C VAL A 9 -3.05 -2.18 -6.29
N LEU A 10 -2.60 -2.10 -7.54
CA LEU A 10 -2.76 -3.13 -8.55
C LEU A 10 -1.49 -3.98 -8.62
N ILE A 11 -1.57 -5.23 -8.17
CA ILE A 11 -0.42 -6.12 -8.05
C ILE A 11 -0.82 -7.59 -8.20
N GLU A 12 0.03 -8.35 -8.89
CA GLU A 12 -0.15 -9.80 -9.05
C GLU A 12 -0.14 -10.53 -7.69
N PRO A 13 -1.05 -11.49 -7.45
CA PRO A 13 -1.15 -12.20 -6.17
C PRO A 13 0.17 -12.84 -5.71
N LYS A 14 0.91 -13.46 -6.64
CA LYS A 14 2.20 -14.12 -6.36
C LYS A 14 3.27 -13.18 -5.82
N LYS A 15 3.19 -11.88 -6.15
CA LYS A 15 4.12 -10.85 -5.68
C LYS A 15 3.63 -10.20 -4.39
N TRP A 16 2.33 -10.24 -4.13
CA TRP A 16 1.71 -9.51 -3.03
C TRP A 16 2.13 -10.01 -1.65
N GLU A 17 2.01 -11.31 -1.38
CA GLU A 17 2.31 -11.89 -0.06
C GLU A 17 3.75 -11.60 0.38
N LYS A 18 4.72 -11.83 -0.51
CA LYS A 18 6.14 -11.54 -0.25
C LYS A 18 6.40 -10.05 -0.03
N SER A 19 5.66 -9.19 -0.73
CA SER A 19 5.80 -7.74 -0.57
C SER A 19 5.27 -7.30 0.78
N LEU A 20 4.13 -7.83 1.22
CA LEU A 20 3.56 -7.53 2.54
C LEU A 20 4.48 -7.98 3.69
N GLU A 21 5.08 -9.16 3.57
CA GLU A 21 6.02 -9.68 4.57
C GLU A 21 7.27 -8.79 4.72
N ALA A 22 7.80 -8.29 3.59
CA ALA A 22 8.99 -7.43 3.57
C ALA A 22 8.69 -5.95 3.88
N LEU A 23 7.43 -5.52 3.79
CA LEU A 23 7.03 -4.11 3.84
C LEU A 23 7.46 -3.40 5.13
N PRO A 24 7.30 -3.97 6.35
CA PRO A 24 7.71 -3.29 7.58
C PRO A 24 9.20 -2.89 7.57
N GLU A 25 10.05 -3.79 7.12
CA GLU A 25 11.50 -3.56 7.11
C GLU A 25 11.91 -2.58 6.00
N ALA A 26 11.28 -2.69 4.82
CA ALA A 26 11.49 -1.75 3.72
C ALA A 26 11.11 -0.30 4.11
N LEU A 27 10.03 -0.13 4.88
CA LEU A 27 9.60 1.17 5.40
C LEU A 27 10.63 1.75 6.38
N ARG A 28 11.12 0.94 7.34
CA ARG A 28 12.14 1.37 8.31
C ARG A 28 13.41 1.81 7.64
N ALA A 29 13.88 1.08 6.64
CA ALA A 29 15.06 1.43 5.85
C ALA A 29 14.96 2.80 5.16
N ARG A 30 13.74 3.34 5.01
CA ARG A 30 13.46 4.65 4.41
C ARG A 30 13.08 5.74 5.43
N GLY A 31 13.26 5.49 6.72
CA GLY A 31 12.94 6.46 7.78
C GLY A 31 11.44 6.60 8.06
N PHE A 32 10.66 5.56 7.77
CA PHE A 32 9.26 5.44 8.16
C PHE A 32 9.14 4.32 9.20
N GLU A 33 8.66 4.63 10.39
CA GLU A 33 8.44 3.66 11.47
C GLU A 33 7.00 3.17 11.43
N PRO A 34 6.71 1.98 10.87
CA PRO A 34 5.35 1.47 10.77
C PRO A 34 4.81 1.05 12.14
N LEU A 35 3.56 1.44 12.42
CA LEU A 35 2.80 1.06 13.62
C LEU A 35 1.82 -0.07 13.31
N SER A 36 1.13 0.01 12.16
CA SER A 36 0.22 -1.03 11.68
C SER A 36 0.12 -1.02 10.17
N ILE A 37 -0.09 -2.19 9.60
CA ILE A 37 -0.33 -2.39 8.17
C ILE A 37 -1.62 -3.18 8.01
N PHE A 38 -2.53 -2.66 7.22
CA PHE A 38 -3.76 -3.31 6.83
C PHE A 38 -3.77 -3.53 5.33
N ALA A 39 -4.22 -4.70 4.90
CA ALA A 39 -4.35 -5.07 3.51
C ALA A 39 -5.70 -5.76 3.28
N LEU A 40 -6.46 -5.29 2.30
CA LEU A 40 -7.75 -5.88 1.94
C LEU A 40 -7.87 -5.93 0.41
N GLN A 41 -8.21 -7.10 -0.13
CA GLN A 41 -8.57 -7.18 -1.54
C GLN A 41 -9.94 -6.52 -1.73
N VAL A 42 -10.00 -5.46 -2.54
CA VAL A 42 -11.22 -4.68 -2.78
C VAL A 42 -11.87 -4.99 -4.13
N ALA A 43 -11.13 -5.63 -5.03
CA ALA A 43 -11.66 -6.16 -6.28
C ALA A 43 -10.84 -7.39 -6.73
N GLU A 44 -11.50 -8.40 -7.28
CA GLU A 44 -10.86 -9.56 -7.90
C GLU A 44 -10.13 -9.21 -9.20
N GLU A 45 -10.58 -8.16 -9.89
CA GLU A 45 -9.98 -7.66 -11.12
C GLU A 45 -10.11 -6.15 -11.23
N CYS A 46 -9.11 -5.50 -11.82
CA CYS A 46 -9.13 -4.08 -12.08
C CYS A 46 -9.94 -3.75 -13.34
N THR A 47 -10.93 -2.87 -13.22
CA THR A 47 -11.71 -2.42 -14.36
C THR A 47 -10.86 -1.56 -15.30
N GLU A 48 -11.04 -1.70 -16.62
CA GLU A 48 -10.29 -0.92 -17.63
C GLU A 48 -10.46 0.60 -17.48
N SER A 49 -11.58 1.05 -16.92
CA SER A 49 -11.86 2.47 -16.62
C SER A 49 -11.08 3.01 -15.42
N SER A 50 -10.50 2.13 -14.59
CA SER A 50 -9.72 2.53 -13.42
C SER A 50 -8.44 3.28 -13.84
N PRO A 51 -8.06 4.35 -13.13
CA PRO A 51 -6.76 4.99 -13.32
C PRO A 51 -5.59 4.00 -13.19
N LEU A 52 -5.72 2.98 -12.34
CA LEU A 52 -4.71 1.92 -12.17
C LEU A 52 -4.54 1.08 -13.43
N ALA A 53 -5.64 0.73 -14.09
CA ALA A 53 -5.61 -0.07 -15.31
C ALA A 53 -5.04 0.73 -16.49
N GLN A 54 -5.38 2.01 -16.58
CA GLN A 54 -4.82 2.92 -17.58
C GLN A 54 -3.30 3.09 -17.40
N GLU A 55 -2.84 3.30 -16.18
CA GLU A 55 -1.41 3.41 -15.87
C GLU A 55 -0.66 2.09 -16.14
N TYR A 56 -1.24 0.96 -15.75
CA TYR A 56 -0.67 -0.36 -16.06
C TYR A 56 -0.54 -0.57 -17.57
N ARG A 57 -1.59 -0.26 -18.34
CA ARG A 57 -1.55 -0.33 -19.81
C ARG A 57 -0.52 0.60 -20.41
N PHE A 58 -0.39 1.82 -19.89
CA PHE A 58 0.63 2.76 -20.34
C PHE A 58 2.04 2.21 -20.12
N ARG A 59 2.32 1.60 -18.96
CA ARG A 59 3.64 1.04 -18.63
C ARG A 59 3.96 -0.25 -19.37
N PHE A 60 3.00 -1.15 -19.53
CA PHE A 60 3.23 -2.54 -19.98
C PHE A 60 2.64 -2.87 -21.35
N GLY A 61 1.90 -1.94 -21.97
CA GLY A 61 1.30 -2.13 -23.30
C GLY A 61 0.09 -3.07 -23.34
N GLN A 62 -0.36 -3.60 -22.19
CA GLN A 62 -1.47 -4.55 -22.07
C GLN A 62 -2.36 -4.24 -20.87
N TRP A 63 -3.60 -4.72 -20.89
CA TRP A 63 -4.51 -4.58 -19.75
C TRP A 63 -4.16 -5.56 -18.61
N PRO A 64 -4.43 -5.18 -17.34
CA PRO A 64 -4.12 -6.01 -16.17
C PRO A 64 -5.18 -7.11 -15.94
N GLN A 65 -5.40 -7.97 -16.93
CA GLN A 65 -6.41 -9.03 -16.86
C GLN A 65 -6.13 -10.01 -15.71
N GLY A 66 -7.13 -10.25 -14.88
CA GLY A 66 -7.04 -11.14 -13.72
C GLY A 66 -6.10 -10.65 -12.60
N ILE A 67 -5.71 -9.37 -12.59
CA ILE A 67 -4.91 -8.78 -11.51
C ILE A 67 -5.85 -8.07 -10.53
N PRO A 68 -5.88 -8.48 -9.25
CA PRO A 68 -6.75 -7.88 -8.24
C PRO A 68 -6.25 -6.51 -7.80
N VAL A 69 -7.17 -5.75 -7.19
CA VAL A 69 -6.86 -4.48 -6.53
C VAL A 69 -6.92 -4.66 -5.02
N TRP A 70 -5.87 -4.19 -4.34
CA TRP A 70 -5.74 -4.21 -2.90
C TRP A 70 -5.82 -2.80 -2.34
N ARG A 71 -6.53 -2.62 -1.23
CA ARG A 71 -6.37 -1.44 -0.38
C ARG A 71 -5.31 -1.73 0.66
N LEU A 72 -4.29 -0.89 0.70
CA LEU A 72 -3.18 -0.93 1.62
C LEU A 72 -3.22 0.33 2.49
N ILE A 73 -3.37 0.14 3.80
CA ILE A 73 -3.28 1.23 4.78
C ILE A 73 -2.03 0.99 5.62
N VAL A 74 -1.12 1.97 5.65
CA VAL A 74 0.09 1.93 6.46
C VAL A 74 0.06 3.11 7.43
N ASN A 75 -0.13 2.81 8.71
CA ASN A 75 -0.01 3.79 9.78
C ASN A 75 1.41 3.78 10.31
N GLY A 76 1.96 4.95 10.63
CA GLY A 76 3.30 5.02 11.14
C GLY A 76 3.72 6.41 11.60
N LYS A 77 5.00 6.50 11.97
CA LYS A 77 5.67 7.75 12.33
C LYS A 77 6.77 8.04 11.33
N THR A 78 6.90 9.30 10.95
CA THR A 78 7.99 9.75 10.09
C THR A 78 8.33 11.22 10.32
N THR A 79 9.53 11.61 9.91
CA THR A 79 9.98 13.01 9.80
C THR A 79 9.90 13.52 8.37
N GLN A 80 9.52 12.68 7.40
CA GLN A 80 9.36 13.06 6.00
C GLN A 80 8.17 14.02 5.82
N PRO A 81 8.20 14.90 4.79
CA PRO A 81 7.06 15.76 4.48
C PRO A 81 5.82 14.93 4.12
N LEU A 82 4.65 15.30 4.65
CA LEU A 82 3.39 14.56 4.44
C LEU A 82 3.11 14.24 2.97
N ALA A 83 3.35 15.22 2.08
CA ALA A 83 3.14 15.10 0.64
C ALA A 83 3.96 13.97 -0.04
N THR A 84 5.01 13.47 0.62
CA THR A 84 5.89 12.41 0.09
C THR A 84 5.56 11.03 0.65
N VAL A 85 4.74 10.94 1.70
CA VAL A 85 4.54 9.70 2.46
C VAL A 85 3.88 8.60 1.63
N ALA A 86 2.85 8.94 0.84
CA ALA A 86 2.17 7.97 -0.02
C ALA A 86 3.15 7.32 -1.02
N SER A 87 3.97 8.14 -1.68
CA SER A 87 5.00 7.65 -2.61
C SER A 87 6.08 6.84 -1.90
N LEU A 88 6.51 7.25 -0.70
CA LEU A 88 7.48 6.49 0.10
C LEU A 88 6.98 5.07 0.38
N VAL A 89 5.72 4.93 0.79
CA VAL A 89 5.10 3.62 1.04
C VAL A 89 5.02 2.82 -0.26
N ALA A 90 4.58 3.45 -1.36
CA ALA A 90 4.47 2.78 -2.64
C ALA A 90 5.82 2.31 -3.21
N ASP A 91 6.88 3.07 -3.00
CA ASP A 91 8.24 2.70 -3.43
C ASP A 91 8.81 1.49 -2.65
N CYS A 92 8.16 1.08 -1.55
CA CYS A 92 8.48 -0.17 -0.85
C CYS A 92 7.82 -1.40 -1.50
N LEU A 93 6.89 -1.18 -2.43
CA LEU A 93 6.23 -2.22 -3.20
C LEU A 93 7.08 -2.57 -4.45
N PRO A 94 6.82 -3.72 -5.10
CA PRO A 94 7.51 -4.07 -6.33
C PRO A 94 7.34 -2.99 -7.40
N PRO A 95 8.37 -2.71 -8.23
CA PRO A 95 8.31 -1.67 -9.27
C PRO A 95 7.16 -1.83 -10.26
N ALA A 96 6.65 -3.06 -10.42
CA ALA A 96 5.53 -3.36 -11.31
C ALA A 96 4.16 -3.03 -10.71
N ALA A 97 4.06 -2.68 -9.43
CA ALA A 97 2.81 -2.30 -8.79
C ALA A 97 2.39 -0.89 -9.25
N SER A 98 1.21 -0.79 -9.86
CA SER A 98 0.55 0.50 -10.07
C SER A 98 -0.23 0.86 -8.82
N TRP A 99 -0.25 2.14 -8.44
CA TRP A 99 -0.94 2.58 -7.24
C TRP A 99 -1.56 3.97 -7.42
N VAL A 100 -2.62 4.24 -6.65
CA VAL A 100 -3.20 5.57 -6.45
C VAL A 100 -3.53 5.72 -4.97
N GLY A 101 -3.37 6.91 -4.41
CA GLY A 101 -3.66 7.12 -3.00
C GLY A 101 -3.05 8.40 -2.46
N SER A 102 -3.19 8.58 -1.16
CA SER A 102 -2.73 9.77 -0.45
C SER A 102 -2.21 9.39 0.94
N ALA A 103 -1.70 10.39 1.65
CA ALA A 103 -1.37 10.28 3.05
C ALA A 103 -1.97 11.45 3.82
N GLU A 104 -2.35 11.18 5.05
CA GLU A 104 -2.97 12.14 5.98
C GLU A 104 -2.27 12.08 7.34
N ILE A 105 -2.45 13.13 8.16
CA ILE A 105 -1.95 13.15 9.53
C ILE A 105 -2.88 12.31 10.41
N GLY A 106 -2.29 11.53 11.31
CA GLY A 106 -3.03 10.70 12.27
C GLY A 106 -3.03 9.24 11.88
N PHE A 107 -4.13 8.56 12.22
CA PHE A 107 -4.26 7.11 12.14
C PHE A 107 -5.57 6.72 11.45
N THR A 108 -5.51 5.71 10.59
CA THR A 108 -6.67 5.15 9.90
C THR A 108 -6.84 3.68 10.29
N GLU A 109 -8.00 3.35 10.85
CA GLU A 109 -8.44 1.96 10.99
C GLU A 109 -8.97 1.43 9.66
N MET A 110 -8.72 0.14 9.40
CA MET A 110 -9.39 -0.53 8.30
C MET A 110 -10.88 -0.69 8.67
N GLY A 111 -11.76 -0.16 7.83
CA GLY A 111 -13.21 -0.28 8.03
C GLY A 111 -13.65 -1.75 8.16
N LEU A 112 -14.80 -1.98 8.79
CA LEU A 112 -15.40 -3.31 9.05
C LEU A 112 -14.62 -4.20 10.04
N GLY A 113 -13.68 -3.63 10.81
CA GLY A 113 -12.97 -4.37 11.85
C GLY A 113 -12.00 -5.41 11.31
N ALA A 114 -11.56 -5.28 10.05
CA ALA A 114 -10.57 -6.17 9.48
C ALA A 114 -9.25 -6.09 10.28
N PRO A 115 -8.67 -7.23 10.70
CA PRO A 115 -7.44 -7.22 11.48
C PRO A 115 -6.29 -6.68 10.64
N ALA A 116 -5.33 -6.06 11.31
CA ALA A 116 -4.07 -5.68 10.68
C ALA A 116 -3.32 -6.95 10.27
N VAL A 117 -2.75 -6.96 9.06
CA VAL A 117 -1.88 -8.04 8.60
C VAL A 117 -0.53 -8.01 9.29
N TRP A 118 -0.17 -6.84 9.84
CA TRP A 118 1.01 -6.65 10.67
C TRP A 118 0.79 -5.51 11.66
N ARG A 119 1.36 -5.65 12.87
CA ARG A 119 1.48 -4.56 13.86
C ARG A 119 2.87 -4.58 14.45
N ALA A 120 3.36 -3.39 14.83
CA ALA A 120 4.52 -3.32 15.70
C ALA A 120 4.17 -4.02 17.01
N ASP A 121 5.09 -4.84 17.53
CA ASP A 121 4.96 -5.32 18.90
C ASP A 121 4.90 -4.10 19.80
N SER A 122 3.74 -3.88 20.41
CA SER A 122 3.62 -3.07 21.61
C SER A 122 4.49 -3.76 22.66
N GLY A 123 5.77 -3.36 22.74
CA GLY A 123 6.66 -3.80 23.80
C GLY A 123 5.98 -3.55 25.14
N LEU A 124 5.49 -4.63 25.74
CA LEU A 124 5.13 -4.73 27.14
C LEU A 124 6.35 -5.24 27.90
#